data_AF-A0A7D4BGR9-F1
#
_entry.id   AF-A0A7D4BGR9-F1
#
_cell.length_a   1.000
_cell.length_b   1.000
_cell.length_c   1.000
_cell.angle_alpha   90.00
_cell.angle_beta   90.00
_cell.angle_gamma   90.00
#
_symmetry.space_group_name_H-M   'P 1'
#
loop_
_entity.id
_entity.type
_entity.pdbx_description
1 polymer ?
#
loop_
_entity_poly.entity_id
_entity_poly.type
_entity_poly.pdbx_seq_one_letter_code
_entity_poly.pdbx_strand_id
1 'polypeptide(L)'
;MLKRYKVGLFILMAGPGAAQTPAPTVHLPPTSFRGGAYQLKAHPDWKRAKLLYDDHNLSVSDADHKQAYALVYPADSVRAFTIGRDTFSVVHDVDMPRSSQRLRNLFVRNLYHRGGFQVAEYVAVMPSPQPPLVYTLLAEAGQVRAVLPPNNVQFRLALAKALLDYTALSQQLELDPKIIPEQLPELLAAYGRWKATSGSK
;
A
#
# COMPACT_ATOMS: atom_id res chain seq x y z
N MET A 1 5.43 -48.96 -59.51
CA MET A 1 4.09 -48.38 -59.28
C MET A 1 4.16 -47.40 -58.10
N LEU A 2 3.81 -46.14 -58.36
CA LEU A 2 3.64 -45.07 -57.36
C LEU A 2 2.54 -45.42 -56.36
N LYS A 3 2.73 -45.09 -55.07
CA LYS A 3 1.63 -44.62 -54.21
C LYS A 3 2.19 -43.74 -53.08
N ARG A 4 1.91 -42.44 -53.21
CA ARG A 4 2.08 -41.40 -52.18
C ARG A 4 0.99 -41.59 -51.13
N TYR A 5 1.32 -41.43 -49.85
CA TYR A 5 0.36 -40.95 -48.85
C TYR A 5 1.00 -39.88 -47.98
N LYS A 6 0.48 -38.66 -48.15
CA LYS A 6 0.66 -37.51 -47.27
C LYS A 6 -0.29 -37.70 -46.08
N VAL A 7 0.19 -37.56 -44.85
CA VAL A 7 -0.66 -37.20 -43.71
C VAL A 7 0.05 -36.09 -42.93
N GLY A 8 -0.69 -35.00 -42.76
CA GLY A 8 -0.20 -33.68 -42.39
C GLY A 8 0.23 -33.55 -40.93
N LEU A 9 1.29 -32.78 -40.75
CA LEU A 9 1.76 -32.26 -39.49
C LEU A 9 0.89 -31.05 -39.12
N PHE A 10 -0.04 -31.20 -38.17
CA PHE A 10 -0.70 -30.06 -37.53
C PHE A 10 0.25 -29.47 -36.48
N ILE A 11 0.95 -28.40 -36.84
CA ILE A 11 1.64 -27.55 -35.87
C ILE A 11 0.58 -26.67 -35.20
N LEU A 12 0.20 -27.04 -33.97
CA LEU A 12 -0.51 -26.17 -33.05
C LEU A 12 0.44 -25.03 -32.64
N MET A 13 0.39 -23.91 -33.37
CA MET A 13 0.95 -22.65 -32.88
C MET A 13 0.03 -22.16 -31.75
N ALA A 14 0.37 -22.52 -30.52
CA ALA A 14 -0.10 -21.81 -29.34
C ALA A 14 0.46 -20.38 -29.43
N GLY A 15 -0.39 -19.44 -29.83
CA GLY A 15 -0.06 -18.02 -29.77
C GLY A 15 0.29 -17.62 -28.33
N PRO A 16 1.14 -16.59 -28.14
CA PRO A 16 1.39 -16.06 -26.82
C PRO A 16 0.08 -15.46 -26.32
N GLY A 17 -0.59 -16.19 -25.43
CA GLY A 17 -1.61 -15.60 -24.57
C GLY A 17 -0.91 -14.49 -23.80
N ALA A 18 -1.22 -13.24 -24.15
CA ALA A 18 -0.83 -12.11 -23.34
C ALA A 18 -1.38 -12.39 -21.94
N ALA A 19 -0.48 -12.73 -21.01
CA ALA A 19 -0.81 -12.78 -19.59
C ALA A 19 -1.31 -11.37 -19.26
N GLN A 20 -2.63 -11.23 -19.14
CA GLN A 20 -3.24 -10.03 -18.60
C GLN A 20 -2.76 -9.96 -17.16
N THR A 21 -1.70 -9.18 -16.93
CA THR A 21 -1.27 -8.84 -15.59
C THR A 21 -2.50 -8.27 -14.90
N PRO A 22 -3.02 -8.91 -13.83
CA PRO A 22 -4.20 -8.42 -13.17
C PRO A 22 -3.94 -6.97 -12.78
N ALA A 23 -4.83 -6.07 -13.19
CA ALA A 23 -4.75 -4.68 -12.77
C ALA A 23 -4.61 -4.65 -11.25
N PRO A 24 -3.70 -3.83 -10.69
CA PRO A 24 -3.51 -3.76 -9.25
C PRO A 24 -4.88 -3.52 -8.60
N THR A 25 -5.32 -4.48 -7.79
CA THR A 25 -6.61 -4.38 -7.11
C THR A 25 -6.49 -3.28 -6.07
N VAL A 26 -7.03 -2.10 -6.40
CA VAL A 26 -7.07 -0.96 -5.48
C VAL A 26 -7.93 -1.34 -4.29
N HIS A 27 -7.37 -1.31 -3.08
CA HIS A 27 -8.12 -1.59 -1.87
C HIS A 27 -8.98 -0.39 -1.49
N LEU A 28 -10.28 -0.45 -1.82
CA LEU A 28 -11.23 0.55 -1.35
C LEU A 28 -11.73 0.23 0.06
N PRO A 29 -11.95 1.25 0.91
CA PRO A 29 -12.65 1.05 2.17
C PRO A 29 -13.96 0.28 1.95
N PRO A 30 -14.28 -0.69 2.81
CA PRO A 30 -15.47 -1.51 2.64
C PRO A 30 -16.72 -0.66 2.81
N THR A 31 -17.76 -0.92 2.00
CA THR A 31 -19.08 -0.25 2.13
C THR A 31 -20.02 -0.96 3.11
N SER A 32 -19.59 -2.09 3.66
CA SER A 32 -20.34 -2.90 4.61
C SER A 32 -19.41 -3.62 5.58
N PHE A 33 -19.95 -4.01 6.73
CA PHE A 33 -19.20 -4.72 7.76
C PHE A 33 -18.56 -6.03 7.23
N ARG A 34 -17.26 -6.20 7.47
CA ARG A 34 -16.47 -7.38 7.09
C ARG A 34 -15.86 -8.06 8.30
N GLY A 35 -15.78 -9.38 8.30
CA GLY A 35 -15.12 -10.13 9.38
C GLY A 35 -13.65 -9.75 9.49
N GLY A 36 -13.18 -9.53 10.72
CA GLY A 36 -11.84 -9.07 11.00
C GLY A 36 -11.44 -9.20 12.46
N ALA A 37 -10.30 -8.60 12.80
CA ALA A 37 -9.86 -8.44 14.17
C ALA A 37 -9.28 -7.03 14.37
N TYR A 38 -9.34 -6.51 15.58
CA TYR A 38 -8.83 -5.18 15.91
C TYR A 38 -8.09 -5.19 17.24
N GLN A 39 -7.21 -4.20 17.41
CA GLN A 39 -6.44 -3.97 18.61
C GLN A 39 -6.57 -2.48 18.96
N LEU A 40 -6.94 -2.19 20.21
CA LEU A 40 -7.01 -0.82 20.71
C LEU A 40 -5.70 -0.43 21.39
N LYS A 41 -5.42 0.86 21.50
CA LYS A 41 -4.24 1.34 22.24
C LYS A 41 -4.37 1.08 23.74
N ALA A 42 -5.56 1.29 24.31
CA ALA A 42 -5.83 1.09 25.73
C ALA A 42 -5.81 -0.39 26.14
N HIS A 43 -6.16 -1.29 25.22
CA HIS A 43 -6.21 -2.74 25.44
C HIS A 43 -5.52 -3.45 24.28
N PRO A 44 -4.26 -3.90 24.46
CA PRO A 44 -3.45 -4.43 23.38
C PRO A 44 -3.83 -5.85 22.96
N ASP A 45 -4.95 -6.40 23.43
CA ASP A 45 -5.40 -7.72 22.99
C ASP A 45 -6.16 -7.62 21.65
N TRP A 46 -5.94 -8.60 20.79
CA TRP A 46 -6.70 -8.72 19.54
C TRP A 46 -8.11 -9.22 19.82
N LYS A 47 -9.11 -8.49 19.35
CA LYS A 47 -10.54 -8.84 19.45
C LYS A 47 -11.12 -9.11 18.07
N ARG A 48 -11.84 -10.21 17.91
CA ARG A 48 -12.54 -10.55 16.66
C ARG A 48 -13.88 -9.82 16.61
N ALA A 49 -14.24 -9.29 15.44
CA ALA A 49 -15.52 -8.62 15.23
C ALA A 49 -15.82 -8.48 13.74
N LYS A 50 -16.98 -7.92 13.41
CA LYS A 50 -17.21 -7.34 12.09
C LYS A 50 -16.80 -5.87 12.12
N LEU A 51 -16.00 -5.47 11.14
CA LEU A 51 -15.36 -4.17 11.06
C LEU A 51 -15.85 -3.41 9.83
N LEU A 52 -16.03 -2.10 10.00
CA LEU A 52 -16.25 -1.13 8.94
C LEU A 52 -15.38 0.07 9.29
N TYR A 53 -14.63 0.61 8.34
CA TYR A 53 -13.78 1.77 8.59
C TYR A 53 -14.00 2.86 7.56
N ASP A 54 -13.85 4.10 8.00
CA ASP A 54 -13.81 5.30 7.16
C ASP A 54 -12.51 6.07 7.44
N ASP A 55 -12.42 7.30 6.94
CA ASP A 55 -11.22 8.15 7.05
C ASP A 55 -10.83 8.47 8.51
N HIS A 56 -11.74 8.32 9.47
CA HIS A 56 -11.56 8.79 10.84
C HIS A 56 -11.87 7.76 11.92
N ASN A 57 -12.69 6.75 11.61
CA ASN A 57 -13.24 5.85 12.60
C ASN A 57 -13.20 4.38 12.16
N LEU A 58 -13.03 3.51 13.16
CA LEU A 58 -13.27 2.09 13.06
C LEU A 58 -14.59 1.77 13.77
N SER A 59 -15.61 1.39 13.01
CA SER A 59 -16.86 0.85 13.51
C SER A 59 -16.74 -0.66 13.72
N VAL A 60 -17.13 -1.11 14.90
CA VAL A 60 -17.04 -2.50 15.37
C VAL A 60 -18.45 -2.98 15.69
N SER A 61 -18.93 -3.94 14.90
CA SER A 61 -20.15 -4.69 15.16
C SER A 61 -19.74 -6.06 15.69
N ASP A 62 -20.13 -6.36 16.92
CA ASP A 62 -19.94 -7.68 17.48
C ASP A 62 -20.93 -8.66 16.83
N ALA A 63 -20.49 -9.89 16.55
CA ALA A 63 -21.40 -10.97 16.18
C ALA A 63 -22.10 -11.57 17.41
N ASP A 64 -21.49 -11.43 18.60
CA ASP A 64 -21.92 -12.07 19.84
C ASP A 64 -22.71 -11.14 20.78
N HIS A 65 -22.58 -9.82 20.62
CA HIS A 65 -23.36 -8.85 21.40
C HIS A 65 -24.40 -8.16 20.51
N LYS A 66 -25.67 -8.41 20.84
CA LYS A 66 -26.86 -7.75 20.29
C LYS A 66 -26.93 -6.25 20.63
N GLN A 67 -25.85 -5.49 20.46
CA GLN A 67 -25.98 -4.04 20.52
C GLN A 67 -26.70 -3.60 19.25
N ALA A 68 -27.82 -2.88 19.42
CA ALA A 68 -28.58 -2.31 18.32
C ALA A 68 -27.75 -1.31 17.47
N TYR A 69 -26.54 -0.95 17.93
CA TYR A 69 -25.64 0.03 17.35
C TYR A 69 -24.19 -0.47 17.39
N ALA A 70 -23.40 -0.11 16.37
CA ALA A 70 -21.98 -0.42 16.31
C ALA A 70 -21.18 0.47 17.27
N LEU A 71 -20.12 -0.09 17.87
CA LEU A 71 -19.15 0.68 18.65
C LEU A 71 -18.23 1.43 17.69
N VAL A 72 -18.05 2.73 17.88
CA VAL A 72 -17.23 3.57 17.00
C VAL A 72 -15.98 4.01 17.74
N TYR A 73 -14.81 3.64 17.22
CA TYR A 73 -13.51 4.01 17.76
C TYR A 73 -12.84 5.03 16.85
N PRO A 74 -12.43 6.20 17.34
CA PRO A 74 -11.64 7.15 16.56
C PRO A 74 -10.26 6.55 16.25
N ALA A 75 -9.67 6.93 15.11
CA ALA A 75 -8.41 6.37 14.64
C ALA A 75 -7.25 6.48 15.66
N ASP A 76 -7.21 7.53 16.47
CA ASP A 76 -6.20 7.69 17.52
C ASP A 76 -6.31 6.67 18.66
N SER A 77 -7.48 6.06 18.87
CA SER A 77 -7.70 5.00 19.87
C SER A 77 -7.37 3.60 19.35
N VAL A 78 -7.26 3.44 18.03
CA VAL A 78 -6.96 2.17 17.36
C VAL A 78 -5.45 2.01 17.22
N ARG A 79 -4.95 0.80 17.46
CA ARG A 79 -3.54 0.46 17.23
C ARG A 79 -3.36 -0.16 15.86
N ALA A 80 -4.14 -1.19 15.57
CA ALA A 80 -4.15 -1.90 14.29
C ALA A 80 -5.46 -2.65 14.12
N PHE A 81 -5.80 -3.01 12.89
CA PHE A 81 -6.89 -3.94 12.61
C PHE A 81 -6.62 -4.75 11.35
N THR A 82 -7.38 -5.83 11.14
CA THR A 82 -7.27 -6.70 9.98
C THR A 82 -8.65 -6.95 9.38
N ILE A 83 -8.73 -6.94 8.06
CA ILE A 83 -9.92 -7.34 7.30
C ILE A 83 -9.45 -8.31 6.22
N GLY A 84 -9.96 -9.55 6.25
CA GLY A 84 -9.46 -10.61 5.37
C GLY A 84 -7.97 -10.90 5.61
N ARG A 85 -7.13 -10.64 4.61
CA ARG A 85 -5.66 -10.80 4.69
C ARG A 85 -4.94 -9.47 4.89
N ASP A 86 -5.64 -8.35 4.75
CA ASP A 86 -5.05 -7.04 4.82
C ASP A 86 -4.94 -6.60 6.29
N THR A 87 -3.78 -6.06 6.64
CA THR A 87 -3.50 -5.49 7.96
C THR A 87 -3.40 -3.98 7.83
N PHE A 88 -4.05 -3.27 8.74
CA PHE A 88 -4.12 -1.82 8.76
C PHE A 88 -3.50 -1.29 10.04
N SER A 89 -2.81 -0.16 9.92
CA SER A 89 -2.23 0.57 11.04
C SER A 89 -2.62 2.04 10.96
N VAL A 90 -2.37 2.77 12.05
CA VAL A 90 -2.61 4.21 12.13
C VAL A 90 -1.28 4.92 11.97
N VAL A 91 -1.22 5.86 11.03
CA VAL A 91 -0.13 6.83 10.92
C VAL A 91 -0.63 8.21 11.30
N HIS A 92 0.29 9.04 11.78
CA HIS A 92 0.01 10.37 12.30
C HIS A 92 0.68 11.45 11.45
N ASP A 93 0.08 12.64 11.44
CA ASP A 93 0.63 13.86 10.83
C ASP A 93 1.08 13.68 9.38
N VAL A 94 0.14 13.30 8.52
CA VAL A 94 0.42 13.02 7.10
C VAL A 94 0.14 14.26 6.26
N ASP A 95 1.19 14.81 5.65
CA ASP A 95 1.08 15.91 4.69
C ASP A 95 0.86 15.38 3.27
N MET A 96 -0.34 15.59 2.73
CA MET A 96 -0.70 15.10 1.40
C MET A 96 -0.32 16.12 0.30
N PRO A 97 0.54 15.75 -0.66
CA PRO A 97 1.12 16.71 -1.60
C PRO A 97 0.15 17.34 -2.60
N ARG A 98 -1.02 16.75 -2.86
CA ARG A 98 -2.01 17.32 -3.80
C ARG A 98 -3.15 18.08 -3.13
N SER A 99 -3.60 17.65 -1.96
CA SER A 99 -4.73 18.30 -1.29
C SER A 99 -4.30 19.48 -0.42
N SER A 100 -2.99 19.69 -0.21
CA SER A 100 -2.46 20.60 0.82
C SER A 100 -3.06 20.35 2.22
N GLN A 101 -3.65 19.17 2.39
CA GLN A 101 -4.36 18.78 3.58
C GLN A 101 -3.39 18.02 4.46
N ARG A 102 -3.19 18.55 5.66
CA ARG A 102 -2.56 17.80 6.74
C ARG A 102 -3.61 16.92 7.39
N LEU A 103 -3.43 15.61 7.26
CA LEU A 103 -4.29 14.62 7.90
C LEU A 103 -3.68 14.25 9.26
N ARG A 104 -4.44 14.49 10.33
CA ARG A 104 -3.96 14.24 11.69
C ARG A 104 -3.70 12.76 11.94
N ASN A 105 -4.64 11.91 11.54
CA ASN A 105 -4.58 10.46 11.68
C ASN A 105 -5.10 9.81 10.40
N LEU A 106 -4.56 8.66 10.03
CA LEU A 106 -4.95 7.94 8.84
C LEU A 106 -4.82 6.43 9.03
N PHE A 107 -5.86 5.69 8.63
CA PHE A 107 -5.73 4.24 8.47
C PHE A 107 -5.03 3.94 7.16
N VAL A 108 -3.95 3.16 7.24
CA VAL A 108 -3.15 2.76 6.09
C VAL A 108 -3.02 1.25 6.05
N ARG A 109 -3.07 0.68 4.85
CA ARG A 109 -2.88 -0.75 4.63
C ARG A 109 -1.40 -1.06 4.60
N ASN A 110 -0.93 -1.93 5.47
CA ASN A 110 0.46 -2.37 5.51
C ASN A 110 0.73 -3.29 4.30
N LEU A 111 1.74 -2.97 3.50
CA LEU A 111 2.12 -3.75 2.33
C LEU A 111 3.31 -4.67 2.63
N TYR A 112 4.45 -4.08 3.00
CA TYR A 112 5.68 -4.81 3.28
C TYR A 112 6.66 -3.94 4.08
N HIS A 113 7.71 -4.55 4.61
CA HIS A 113 8.81 -3.84 5.28
C HIS A 113 10.11 -4.00 4.49
N ARG A 114 10.80 -2.90 4.18
CA ARG A 114 12.05 -2.92 3.40
C ARG A 114 12.85 -1.63 3.57
N GLY A 115 14.18 -1.76 3.59
CA GLY A 115 15.06 -0.59 3.66
C GLY A 115 14.97 0.22 4.96
N GLY A 116 14.46 -0.39 6.03
CA GLY A 116 14.15 0.31 7.30
C GLY A 116 12.77 1.00 7.30
N PHE A 117 12.01 0.91 6.22
CA PHE A 117 10.67 1.48 6.12
C PHE A 117 9.59 0.42 6.22
N GLN A 118 8.53 0.73 6.97
CA GLN A 118 7.22 0.16 6.76
C GLN A 118 6.58 0.85 5.55
N VAL A 119 6.33 0.08 4.49
CA VAL A 119 5.61 0.56 3.32
C VAL A 119 4.13 0.30 3.52
N ALA A 120 3.33 1.34 3.37
CA ALA A 120 1.89 1.29 3.52
C ALA A 120 1.19 1.98 2.35
N GLU A 121 -0.07 1.63 2.14
CA GLU A 121 -0.93 2.19 1.12
C GLU A 121 -2.04 3.01 1.77
N TYR A 122 -2.30 4.19 1.19
CA TYR A 122 -3.48 4.98 1.47
C TYR A 122 -4.26 5.23 0.18
N VAL A 123 -5.57 5.03 0.23
CA VAL A 123 -6.46 5.31 -0.90
C VAL A 123 -7.32 6.52 -0.57
N ALA A 124 -7.02 7.64 -1.22
CA ALA A 124 -7.83 8.84 -1.15
C ALA A 124 -9.06 8.68 -2.06
N VAL A 125 -10.24 8.58 -1.46
CA VAL A 125 -11.52 8.54 -2.19
C VAL A 125 -11.86 9.95 -2.64
N MET A 126 -11.90 10.16 -3.95
CA MET A 126 -12.15 11.47 -4.55
C MET A 126 -13.65 11.68 -4.86
N PRO A 127 -14.15 12.93 -4.89
CA PRO A 127 -15.50 13.21 -5.35
C PRO A 127 -15.73 12.70 -6.78
N SER A 128 -16.87 12.05 -7.01
CA SER A 128 -17.29 11.61 -8.35
C SER A 128 -17.26 12.80 -9.33
N PRO A 129 -16.71 12.66 -10.55
CA PRO A 129 -16.35 11.41 -11.25
C PRO A 129 -14.87 10.99 -11.13
N GLN A 130 -14.10 11.58 -10.21
CA GLN A 130 -12.66 11.34 -10.15
C GLN A 130 -12.36 9.95 -9.58
N PRO A 131 -11.43 9.18 -10.18
CA PRO A 131 -11.05 7.88 -9.63
C PRO A 131 -10.29 8.07 -8.30
N PRO A 132 -10.33 7.06 -7.41
CA PRO A 132 -9.53 7.05 -6.20
C PRO A 132 -8.03 7.20 -6.50
N LEU A 133 -7.32 7.95 -5.66
CA LEU A 133 -5.88 8.13 -5.76
C LEU A 133 -5.17 7.26 -4.73
N VAL A 134 -4.24 6.43 -5.19
CA VAL A 134 -3.44 5.55 -4.34
C VAL A 134 -2.10 6.21 -4.05
N TYR A 135 -1.83 6.44 -2.77
CA TYR A 135 -0.55 6.94 -2.27
C TYR A 135 0.21 5.82 -1.57
N THR A 136 1.52 5.76 -1.80
CA THR A 136 2.41 4.89 -1.01
C THR A 136 3.07 5.72 0.08
N LEU A 137 2.99 5.27 1.32
CA LEU A 137 3.60 5.92 2.46
C LEU A 137 4.83 5.13 2.91
N LEU A 138 5.92 5.86 3.14
CA LEU A 138 7.11 5.34 3.80
C LEU A 138 7.08 5.79 5.25
N ALA A 139 6.93 4.84 6.17
CA ALA A 139 7.00 5.11 7.60
C ALA A 139 8.26 4.48 8.23
N GLU A 140 8.94 5.21 9.09
CA GLU A 140 10.10 4.75 9.87
C GLU A 140 9.79 5.00 11.34
N ALA A 141 9.89 3.97 12.18
CA ALA A 141 9.53 4.03 13.61
C ALA A 141 8.13 4.62 13.90
N GLY A 142 7.15 4.37 13.02
CA GLY A 142 5.76 4.85 13.17
C GLY A 142 5.52 6.30 12.72
N GLN A 143 6.55 7.00 12.24
CA GLN A 143 6.41 8.35 11.66
C GLN A 143 6.47 8.29 10.14
N VAL A 144 5.60 9.05 9.47
CA VAL A 144 5.63 9.16 8.01
C VAL A 144 6.83 9.99 7.58
N ARG A 145 7.74 9.38 6.83
CA ARG A 145 8.93 10.01 6.25
C ARG A 145 8.64 10.58 4.87
N ALA A 146 7.80 9.92 4.10
CA ALA A 146 7.40 10.40 2.79
C ALA A 146 6.02 9.85 2.38
N VAL A 147 5.30 10.68 1.64
CA VAL A 147 4.11 10.30 0.88
C VAL A 147 4.49 10.33 -0.60
N LEU A 148 4.45 9.16 -1.24
CA LEU A 148 4.84 8.96 -2.63
C LEU A 148 3.58 8.98 -3.52
N PRO A 149 3.41 9.99 -4.39
CA PRO A 149 2.27 10.05 -5.29
C PRO A 149 2.38 9.01 -6.42
N PRO A 150 1.27 8.66 -7.08
CA PRO A 150 1.29 7.69 -8.19
C PRO A 150 1.90 8.25 -9.49
N ASN A 151 2.14 9.57 -9.55
CA ASN A 151 2.76 10.20 -10.71
C ASN A 151 4.29 9.98 -10.69
N ASN A 152 4.86 9.43 -11.77
CA ASN A 152 6.30 9.09 -11.84
C ASN A 152 7.25 10.23 -11.44
N VAL A 153 7.00 11.46 -11.90
CA VAL A 153 7.87 12.61 -11.57
C VAL A 153 7.76 12.93 -10.08
N GLN A 154 6.53 13.06 -9.56
CA GLN A 154 6.32 13.38 -8.15
C GLN A 154 6.78 12.24 -7.23
N PHE A 155 6.59 10.99 -7.63
CA PHE A 155 7.11 9.80 -6.97
C PHE A 155 8.62 9.89 -6.79
N ARG A 156 9.35 10.13 -7.88
CA ARG A 156 10.82 10.20 -7.87
C ARG A 156 11.32 11.32 -6.98
N LEU A 157 10.75 12.52 -7.10
CA LEU A 157 11.16 13.67 -6.29
C LEU A 157 10.85 13.46 -4.80
N ALA A 158 9.69 12.89 -4.47
CA ALA A 158 9.33 12.58 -3.09
C ALA A 158 10.25 11.49 -2.50
N LEU A 159 10.58 10.46 -3.29
CA LEU A 159 11.50 9.40 -2.88
C LEU A 159 12.94 9.90 -2.74
N ALA A 160 13.42 10.74 -3.67
CA ALA A 160 14.73 11.36 -3.59
C ALA A 160 14.88 12.16 -2.28
N LYS A 161 13.86 12.97 -1.95
CA LYS A 161 13.80 13.70 -0.69
C LYS A 161 13.82 12.78 0.54
N ALA A 162 13.19 11.61 0.45
CA ALA A 162 13.17 10.64 1.54
C ALA A 162 14.53 9.96 1.77
N LEU A 163 15.32 9.82 0.72
CA LEU A 163 16.60 9.09 0.68
C LEU A 163 17.81 10.01 0.47
N LEU A 164 17.72 11.27 0.93
CA LEU A 164 18.76 12.29 0.75
C LEU A 164 20.12 11.92 1.36
N ASP A 165 20.11 11.04 2.36
CA ASP A 165 21.32 10.50 2.98
C ASP A 165 22.11 9.62 2.03
N TYR A 166 21.45 8.94 1.08
CA TYR A 166 22.10 8.24 -0.02
C TYR A 166 22.17 9.12 -1.27
N THR A 167 23.08 10.08 -1.27
CA THR A 167 23.20 11.14 -2.31
C THR A 167 23.22 10.61 -3.75
N ALA A 168 23.96 9.53 -4.03
CA ALA A 168 24.03 8.95 -5.37
C ALA A 168 22.67 8.44 -5.86
N LEU A 169 21.90 7.76 -5.00
CA LEU A 169 20.56 7.28 -5.33
C LEU A 169 19.56 8.43 -5.44
N SER A 170 19.65 9.43 -4.54
CA SER A 170 18.80 10.63 -4.59
C SER A 170 18.98 11.38 -5.92
N GLN A 171 20.23 11.59 -6.36
CA GLN A 171 20.51 12.25 -7.64
C GLN A 171 20.02 11.42 -8.83
N GLN A 172 20.20 10.09 -8.78
CA GLN A 172 19.68 9.21 -9.82
C GLN A 172 18.16 9.30 -9.93
N LEU A 173 17.44 9.37 -8.81
CA LEU A 173 15.99 9.52 -8.78
C LEU A 173 15.53 10.84 -9.41
N GLU A 174 16.25 11.93 -9.18
CA GLU A 174 15.92 13.23 -9.78
C GLU A 174 16.15 13.26 -11.30
N LEU A 175 17.20 12.57 -11.78
CA LEU A 175 17.68 12.65 -13.15
C LEU A 175 17.14 11.57 -14.09
N ASP A 176 16.81 10.37 -13.59
CA ASP A 176 16.40 9.25 -14.44
C ASP A 176 14.87 9.20 -14.62
N PRO A 177 14.34 9.59 -15.80
CA PRO A 177 12.91 9.61 -16.05
C PRO A 177 12.29 8.21 -16.15
N LYS A 178 13.10 7.15 -16.26
CA LYS A 178 12.63 5.76 -16.41
C LYS A 178 12.26 5.12 -15.08
N ILE A 179 12.61 5.75 -13.95
CA ILE A 179 12.23 5.23 -12.64
C ILE A 179 10.72 5.45 -12.41
N ILE A 180 10.04 4.36 -12.05
CA ILE A 180 8.59 4.28 -11.87
C ILE A 180 8.23 3.65 -10.51
N PRO A 181 7.02 3.89 -9.97
CA PRO A 181 6.61 3.41 -8.64
C PRO A 181 6.78 1.90 -8.40
N GLU A 182 6.61 1.09 -9.43
CA GLU A 182 6.70 -0.38 -9.36
C GLU A 182 8.09 -0.87 -8.95
N GLN A 183 9.13 -0.05 -9.15
CA GLN A 183 10.51 -0.35 -8.79
C GLN A 183 10.85 0.01 -7.34
N LEU A 184 9.89 0.58 -6.59
CA LEU A 184 10.09 0.96 -5.18
C LEU A 184 10.66 -0.18 -4.33
N PRO A 185 10.18 -1.44 -4.43
CA PRO A 185 10.75 -2.53 -3.64
C PRO A 185 12.25 -2.72 -3.90
N GLU A 186 12.71 -2.67 -5.15
CA GLU A 186 14.11 -2.84 -5.50
C GLU A 186 14.96 -1.66 -5.02
N LEU A 187 14.45 -0.43 -5.17
CA LEU A 187 15.10 0.80 -4.72
C LEU A 187 15.29 0.80 -3.19
N LEU A 188 14.26 0.44 -2.43
CA LEU A 188 14.35 0.32 -0.96
C LEU A 188 15.25 -0.83 -0.53
N ALA A 189 15.32 -1.93 -1.28
CA ALA A 189 16.30 -3.00 -1.02
C ALA A 189 17.73 -2.48 -1.21
N ALA A 190 18.00 -1.75 -2.29
CA ALA A 190 19.31 -1.16 -2.55
C ALA A 190 19.71 -0.17 -1.46
N TYR A 191 18.79 0.73 -1.08
CA TYR A 191 18.99 1.65 0.04
C TYR A 191 19.27 0.92 1.35
N GLY A 192 18.49 -0.12 1.68
CA GLY A 192 18.70 -0.92 2.90
C GLY A 192 20.08 -1.58 2.96
N ARG A 193 20.55 -2.14 1.84
CA ARG A 193 21.90 -2.71 1.73
C ARG A 193 22.97 -1.65 1.95
N TRP A 194 22.83 -0.50 1.32
CA TRP A 194 23.76 0.62 1.48
C TRP A 194 23.80 1.15 2.93
N LYS A 195 22.63 1.29 3.58
CA LYS A 195 22.53 1.77 4.97
C LYS A 195 23.24 0.81 5.92
N ALA A 196 23.09 -0.50 5.72
CA ALA A 196 23.77 -1.53 6.49
C ALA A 196 25.29 -1.50 6.32
N THR A 197 25.82 -1.24 5.12
CA THR A 197 27.27 -1.14 4.91
C THR A 197 27.86 0.19 5.41
N SER A 198 27.07 1.26 5.39
CA SER A 198 27.52 2.61 5.77
C SER A 198 27.46 2.85 7.28
N GLY A 199 26.54 2.20 7.99
CA GLY A 199 26.39 2.28 9.45
C GLY A 199 27.31 1.34 10.24
N SER A 200 28.15 0.54 9.57
CA SER A 200 29.10 -0.39 10.20
C SER A 200 30.52 0.19 10.31
N LYS A 201 30.64 1.52 10.39
CA LYS A 201 31.90 2.25 10.54
C LYS A 201 31.90 3.09 11.81
#